data_AF-A0A7J8UE62-F1
#
_entry.id   AF-A0A7J8UE62-F1
#
_cell.length_a   1.000
_cell.length_b   1.000
_cell.length_c   1.000
_cell.angle_alpha   90.00
_cell.angle_beta   90.00
_cell.angle_gamma   90.00
#
_symmetry.space_group_name_H-M   'P 1'
#
loop_
_entity.id
_entity.type
_entity.pdbx_description
1 polymer ?
#
loop_
_entity_poly.entity_id
_entity_poly.type
_entity_poly.pdbx_seq_one_letter_code
_entity_poly.pdbx_strand_id
1 'polypeptide(L)'
;ASAVAEKEAEETSGEKFEYQAELDLIVHSLYSHKEVFLRELVSNASDALDKLRFLSVTEPSLLGDAGELEIRIKPDPDNGTITI
;
A
#
# COMPACT_ATOMS: atom_id res chain seq x y z
N ALA A 1 31.03 -42.34 10.60
CA ALA A 1 30.05 -42.27 9.49
C ALA A 1 29.02 -41.24 9.88
N SER A 2 29.02 -40.11 9.17
CA SER A 2 28.15 -38.96 9.41
C SER A 2 26.83 -39.20 8.67
N ALA A 3 25.72 -39.16 9.39
CA ALA A 3 24.34 -39.26 8.91
C ALA A 3 23.50 -38.65 10.05
N VAL A 4 22.61 -37.68 9.90
CA VAL A 4 21.85 -37.21 8.73
C VAL A 4 21.58 -35.72 8.97
N ALA A 5 21.77 -34.91 7.93
CA ALA A 5 21.23 -33.57 7.85
C ALA A 5 19.78 -33.68 7.36
N GLU A 6 18.81 -33.32 8.19
CA GLU A 6 17.44 -33.07 7.75
C GLU A 6 17.29 -31.57 7.55
N LYS A 7 17.22 -31.19 6.28
CA LYS A 7 16.81 -29.86 5.83
C LYS A 7 15.38 -30.03 5.33
N GLU A 8 14.41 -29.68 6.16
CA GLU A 8 13.01 -29.54 5.73
C GLU A 8 12.95 -28.37 4.75
N ALA A 9 12.68 -28.68 3.48
CA ALA A 9 12.32 -27.70 2.48
C ALA A 9 10.80 -27.49 2.60
N GLU A 10 10.41 -26.32 3.14
CA GLU A 10 9.03 -25.83 3.07
C GLU A 10 8.63 -25.71 1.59
N GLU A 11 7.68 -26.54 1.16
CA GLU A 11 7.02 -26.44 -0.12
C GLU A 11 6.12 -25.20 -0.12
N THR A 12 6.60 -24.09 -0.68
CA THR A 12 5.74 -22.96 -1.04
C THR A 12 4.87 -23.36 -2.23
N SER A 13 3.69 -23.91 -1.98
CA SER A 13 2.64 -24.07 -2.99
C SER A 13 2.04 -22.70 -3.32
N GLY A 14 2.73 -21.93 -4.16
CA GLY A 14 2.23 -20.67 -4.68
C GLY A 14 1.08 -20.91 -5.66
N GLU A 15 -0.15 -20.72 -5.23
CA GLU A 15 -1.30 -20.65 -6.13
C GLU A 15 -1.11 -19.43 -7.07
N LYS A 16 -0.89 -19.71 -8.37
CA LYS A 16 -0.81 -18.67 -9.40
C LYS A 16 -2.21 -18.24 -9.79
N PHE A 17 -2.70 -17.17 -9.18
CA PHE A 17 -3.93 -16.49 -9.61
C PHE A 17 -3.62 -15.52 -10.77
N GLU A 18 -4.61 -15.25 -11.63
CA GLU A 18 -4.48 -14.35 -12.79
C GLU A 18 -3.96 -12.94 -12.45
N TYR A 19 -4.03 -12.53 -11.18
CA TYR A 19 -3.47 -11.29 -10.65
C TYR A 19 -1.95 -11.11 -10.91
N GLN A 20 -1.18 -12.19 -11.09
CA GLN A 20 0.26 -12.07 -11.32
C GLN A 20 0.60 -11.41 -12.66
N ALA A 21 -0.21 -11.61 -13.70
CA ALA A 21 0.01 -10.96 -15.00
C ALA A 21 -0.33 -9.45 -14.94
N GLU A 22 -1.31 -9.06 -14.12
CA GLU A 22 -1.67 -7.66 -13.89
C GLU A 22 -0.61 -6.93 -13.08
N LEU A 23 -0.03 -7.59 -12.08
CA LEU A 23 1.10 -7.07 -11.30
C LEU A 23 2.33 -6.82 -12.20
N ASP A 24 2.67 -7.73 -13.10
CA ASP A 24 3.83 -7.54 -14.01
C ASP A 24 3.65 -6.34 -14.95
N LEU A 25 2.43 -6.09 -15.44
CA LEU A 25 2.10 -4.92 -16.27
C LEU A 25 2.19 -3.61 -15.47
N ILE A 26 1.67 -3.61 -14.25
CA ILE A 26 1.75 -2.48 -13.32
C ILE A 26 3.22 -2.18 -13.00
N VAL A 27 4.02 -3.21 -12.71
CA VAL A 27 5.44 -3.06 -12.40
C VAL A 27 6.20 -2.41 -13.57
N HIS A 28 6.02 -2.89 -14.81
CA HIS A 28 6.70 -2.30 -15.98
C HIS A 28 6.26 -0.85 -16.27
N SER A 29 4.98 -0.52 -16.09
CA SER A 29 4.48 0.85 -16.29
C SER A 29 4.94 1.82 -15.18
N LEU A 30 4.98 1.37 -13.92
CA LEU A 30 5.50 2.14 -12.78
C LEU A 30 7.02 2.39 -12.88
N TYR A 31 7.79 1.48 -13.49
CA TYR A 31 9.23 1.72 -13.69
C TYR A 31 9.52 2.83 -14.71
N SER A 32 8.59 3.08 -15.63
CA SER A 32 8.71 4.16 -16.62
C SER A 32 8.31 5.51 -16.04
N HIS A 33 7.40 5.52 -15.05
CA HIS A 33 6.86 6.72 -14.41
C HIS A 33 6.73 6.50 -12.89
N LYS A 34 7.86 6.57 -12.18
CA LYS A 34 7.93 6.32 -10.73
C LYS A 34 7.13 7.34 -9.92
N GLU A 35 6.78 8.48 -10.49
CA GLU A 35 5.91 9.49 -9.90
C GLU A 35 4.43 9.05 -9.82
N VAL A 36 4.01 8.09 -10.64
CA VAL A 36 2.61 7.67 -10.74
C VAL A 36 2.13 7.00 -9.45
N PHE A 37 2.93 6.16 -8.80
CA PHE A 37 2.49 5.50 -7.55
C PHE A 37 2.14 6.56 -6.48
N LEU A 38 2.95 7.61 -6.36
CA LEU A 38 2.74 8.65 -5.36
C LEU A 38 1.46 9.44 -5.66
N ARG A 39 1.20 9.72 -6.95
CA ARG A 39 -0.07 10.32 -7.40
C ARG A 39 -1.26 9.46 -7.03
N GLU A 40 -1.22 8.16 -7.31
CA GLU A 40 -2.33 7.24 -7.02
C GLU A 40 -2.58 7.14 -5.50
N LEU A 41 -1.53 7.06 -4.68
CA LEU A 41 -1.68 7.00 -3.22
C LEU A 41 -2.28 8.29 -2.65
N VAL A 42 -1.85 9.45 -3.13
CA VAL A 42 -2.43 10.74 -2.71
C VAL A 42 -3.89 10.87 -3.19
N SER A 43 -4.21 10.42 -4.41
CA SER A 43 -5.59 10.38 -4.90
C SER A 43 -6.48 9.51 -4.02
N ASN A 44 -6.01 8.31 -3.67
CA ASN A 44 -6.74 7.39 -2.79
C ASN A 44 -6.97 7.98 -1.39
N ALA A 45 -5.96 8.66 -0.82
CA ALA A 45 -6.09 9.34 0.45
C ALA A 45 -7.10 10.50 0.38
N SER A 46 -7.07 11.31 -0.68
CA SER A 46 -8.05 12.38 -0.92
C SER A 46 -9.47 11.84 -1.00
N ASP A 47 -9.69 10.77 -1.76
CA ASP A 47 -10.99 10.11 -1.88
C ASP A 47 -11.49 9.58 -0.53
N ALA A 48 -10.59 9.06 0.32
CA ALA A 48 -10.94 8.61 1.66
C ALA A 48 -11.37 9.78 2.57
N LEU A 49 -10.67 10.91 2.51
CA LEU A 49 -11.05 12.12 3.25
C LEU A 49 -12.39 12.68 2.78
N ASP A 50 -12.63 12.70 1.47
CA ASP A 50 -13.90 13.15 0.90
C ASP A 50 -15.07 12.24 1.30
N LYS A 51 -14.87 10.92 1.27
CA LYS A 51 -15.85 9.94 1.77
C LYS A 51 -16.17 10.16 3.24
N LEU A 52 -15.13 10.37 4.07
CA LEU A 52 -15.32 10.66 5.49
C LEU A 52 -16.12 11.94 5.69
N ARG A 53 -15.76 13.02 4.98
CA ARG A 53 -16.47 14.31 5.04
C ARG A 53 -17.94 14.17 4.63
N PHE A 54 -18.23 13.41 3.58
CA PHE A 54 -19.60 13.15 3.14
C PHE A 54 -20.41 12.40 4.19
N LEU A 55 -19.87 11.30 4.75
CA LEU A 55 -20.54 10.52 5.80
C LEU A 55 -20.76 11.33 7.08
N SER A 56 -19.88 12.29 7.35
CA SER A 56 -19.96 13.15 8.52
C SER A 56 -21.12 14.15 8.49
N VAL A 57 -21.74 14.37 7.32
CA VAL A 57 -22.98 15.16 7.20
C VAL A 57 -24.13 14.48 7.95
N THR A 58 -24.19 13.14 7.90
CA THR A 58 -25.22 12.35 8.57
C THR A 58 -24.77 11.87 9.95
N GLU A 59 -23.47 11.61 10.14
CA GLU A 59 -22.91 11.13 11.40
C GLU A 59 -21.72 12.00 11.84
N PRO A 60 -21.97 13.17 12.46
CA PRO A 60 -20.91 14.13 12.83
C PRO A 60 -19.83 13.57 13.75
N SER A 61 -20.14 12.51 14.51
CA SER A 61 -19.19 11.81 15.38
C SER A 61 -18.03 11.14 14.63
N LEU A 62 -18.15 10.90 13.32
CA LEU A 62 -17.11 10.27 12.50
C LEU A 62 -15.88 11.16 12.28
N LEU A 63 -16.02 12.48 12.37
CA LEU A 63 -14.87 13.40 12.31
C LEU A 63 -13.99 13.31 13.57
N GLY A 64 -14.55 12.84 14.70
CA GLY A 64 -13.88 12.86 16.00
C GLY A 64 -13.47 14.28 16.43
N ASP A 65 -12.53 14.37 17.38
CA ASP A 65 -11.81 15.61 17.73
C ASP A 65 -10.62 15.85 16.78
N ALA A 66 -10.47 15.04 15.74
CA ALA A 66 -9.38 15.17 14.79
C ALA A 66 -9.53 16.53 14.11
N GLY A 67 -8.46 17.32 14.15
CA GLY A 67 -8.40 18.63 13.50
C GLY A 67 -8.58 18.53 11.98
N GLU A 68 -8.16 19.57 11.27
CA GLU A 68 -8.33 19.62 9.82
C GLU A 68 -7.85 18.33 9.12
N LEU A 69 -8.72 17.76 8.28
CA LEU A 69 -8.43 16.57 7.49
C LEU A 69 -7.27 16.87 6.54
N GLU A 70 -6.16 16.15 6.70
CA GLU A 70 -4.93 16.37 5.94
C GLU A 70 -4.24 15.06 5.55
N ILE A 71 -3.49 15.11 4.45
CA ILE A 71 -2.63 14.01 3.98
C ILE A 71 -1.19 14.39 4.34
N ARG A 72 -0.49 13.53 5.08
CA ARG A 72 0.87 13.81 5.58
C ARG A 72 1.90 12.94 4.87
N ILE A 73 2.75 13.57 4.07
CA ILE A 73 3.83 12.87 3.39
C ILE A 73 5.14 13.06 4.16
N LYS A 74 5.73 11.97 4.64
CA LYS A 74 6.99 11.97 5.38
C LYS A 74 8.02 11.07 4.70
N PRO A 75 9.09 11.63 4.10
CA PRO A 75 10.22 10.84 3.64
C PRO A 75 11.13 10.45 4.81
N ASP A 76 11.70 9.26 4.74
CA ASP A 76 12.74 8.75 5.63
C ASP A 76 13.93 8.25 4.78
N PRO A 77 14.93 9.13 4.55
CA PRO A 77 16.10 8.80 3.74
C PRO A 77 16.98 7.72 4.39
N ASP A 78 17.00 7.63 5.71
CA ASP A 78 17.87 6.71 6.45
C ASP A 78 17.39 5.27 6.26
N ASN A 79 16.07 5.07 6.22
CA ASN A 79 15.45 3.76 5.98
C ASN A 79 15.05 3.53 4.52
N GLY A 80 15.20 4.53 3.64
CA GLY A 80 14.78 4.46 2.25
C GLY A 80 13.25 4.29 2.08
N THR A 81 12.47 4.86 3.01
CA THR A 81 11.01 4.73 3.00
C THR A 81 10.31 6.08 2.82
N ILE A 82 9.06 6.03 2.40
CA ILE A 82 8.16 7.17 2.37
C ILE A 82 6.83 6.75 2.99
N THR A 83 6.32 7.56 3.90
CA THR A 83 5.00 7.38 4.53
C THR A 83 4.05 8.44 3.97
N ILE A 84 2.83 8.03 3.63
CA ILE A 84 1.73 8.86 3.16
C ILE A 84 0.55 8.66 4.11
#